data_AF-A0AAF3J9V0-F1
#
_entry.id   AF-A0AAF3J9V0-F1
#
_cell.length_a   1.000
_cell.length_b   1.000
_cell.length_c   1.000
_cell.angle_alpha   90.00
_cell.angle_beta   90.00
_cell.angle_gamma   90.00
#
_symmetry.space_group_name_H-M   'P 1'
#
loop_
_entity.id
_entity.type
_entity.pdbx_description
1 polymer ?
#
loop_
_entity_poly.entity_id
_entity_poly.type
_entity_poly.pdbx_seq_one_letter_code
_entity_poly.pdbx_strand_id
1 'polypeptide(L)'
;MEGVDAKIEEIETFCDQYFENFPTKSDEDRCVDVKSRVQELLQSLNQKDKGNFDVSLLLLKGRISNLCIDYSGECEELLAQYVKLKPSDPRGWTELGNCLLKKPDVEYALECLECGYEFCKSAELLSLLATVIRFTLGTITDKKLAAQARAALLSLANARFGSFFHLEKNHFETLENATDAYQKALKNRRTGYDPALHLNLATAYRYLDKYAEAIIHLKRAHVLEPFSPIAMDRLKSLNKIILSISKGITKHSKISIFETSKRIDVNKTKESLLLDFGAPLSHESIGLLKPGTNDGLYTVGRIVTNVASSEDVPRVFLVIDESGFCAAISIYNCSNHFQLSIGDELTIANPLLNVIENVEVEMDEKQVLNASFHSIRVASPLYILRNGQKVKSTEIAIATVAFTNHAET
;
A
#
# COMPACT_ATOMS: atom_id res chain seq x y z
N MET A 1 -1.64 29.01 -30.21
CA MET A 1 -1.12 28.02 -29.24
C MET A 1 -1.51 28.39 -27.81
N GLU A 2 -1.61 29.68 -27.47
CA GLU A 2 -2.20 30.13 -26.20
C GLU A 2 -3.58 29.49 -25.96
N GLY A 3 -3.74 28.90 -24.77
CA GLY A 3 -4.97 28.27 -24.30
C GLY A 3 -5.11 26.76 -24.59
N VAL A 4 -4.24 26.13 -25.39
CA VAL A 4 -4.34 24.68 -25.62
C VAL A 4 -3.92 23.90 -24.37
N ASP A 5 -2.85 24.28 -23.69
CA ASP A 5 -2.43 23.63 -22.44
C ASP A 5 -3.51 23.72 -21.35
N ALA A 6 -4.25 24.83 -21.27
CA ALA A 6 -5.38 24.97 -20.35
C ALA A 6 -6.52 24.00 -20.66
N LYS A 7 -6.80 23.75 -21.95
CA LYS A 7 -7.78 22.75 -22.37
C LYS A 7 -7.31 21.32 -22.14
N ILE A 8 -6.01 21.05 -22.30
CA ILE A 8 -5.41 19.77 -21.93
C ILE A 8 -5.63 19.53 -20.42
N GLU A 9 -5.31 20.52 -19.58
CA GLU A 9 -5.52 20.42 -18.12
C GLU A 9 -7.00 20.24 -17.74
N GLU A 10 -7.92 20.88 -18.48
CA GLU A 10 -9.37 20.68 -18.32
C GLU A 10 -9.77 19.22 -18.62
N ILE A 11 -9.26 18.63 -19.70
CA ILE A 11 -9.54 17.23 -20.05
C ILE A 11 -8.88 16.28 -19.05
N GLU A 12 -7.64 16.51 -18.63
CA GLU A 12 -6.97 15.73 -17.57
C GLU A 12 -7.82 15.71 -16.30
N THR A 13 -8.33 16.87 -15.89
CA THR A 13 -9.18 16.99 -14.69
C THR A 13 -10.49 16.25 -14.85
N PHE A 14 -11.07 16.30 -16.05
CA PHE A 14 -12.27 15.53 -16.37
C PHE A 14 -12.01 14.02 -16.26
N CYS A 15 -10.84 13.53 -16.72
CA CYS A 15 -10.44 12.14 -16.56
C CYS A 15 -10.27 11.76 -15.09
N ASP A 16 -9.51 12.57 -14.33
CA ASP A 16 -9.20 12.33 -12.92
C ASP A 16 -10.46 12.26 -12.03
N GLN A 17 -11.45 13.10 -12.33
CA GLN A 17 -12.69 13.23 -11.55
C GLN A 17 -13.86 12.42 -12.13
N TYR A 18 -13.62 11.62 -13.17
CA TYR A 18 -14.71 11.07 -13.99
C TYR A 18 -15.73 10.28 -13.16
N PHE A 19 -15.29 9.28 -12.39
CA PHE A 19 -16.20 8.43 -11.63
C PHE A 19 -16.79 9.09 -10.37
N GLU A 20 -16.20 10.19 -9.91
CA GLU A 20 -16.83 11.02 -8.87
C GLU A 20 -18.03 11.79 -9.41
N ASN A 21 -17.89 12.34 -10.61
CA ASN A 21 -18.93 13.13 -11.26
C ASN A 21 -19.98 12.24 -11.96
N PHE A 22 -19.59 11.02 -12.36
CA PHE A 22 -20.41 10.07 -13.11
C PHE A 22 -20.35 8.66 -12.50
N PRO A 23 -20.81 8.45 -11.25
CA PRO A 23 -20.62 7.21 -10.51
C PRO A 23 -21.35 5.99 -11.09
N THR A 24 -22.32 6.20 -11.98
CA THR A 24 -23.10 5.12 -12.62
C THR A 24 -22.60 4.76 -14.02
N LYS A 25 -21.59 5.48 -14.55
CA LYS A 25 -21.06 5.27 -15.90
C LYS A 25 -20.06 4.12 -15.92
N SER A 26 -20.00 3.40 -17.04
CA SER A 26 -19.03 2.33 -17.24
C SER A 26 -17.64 2.85 -17.60
N ASP A 27 -16.64 1.96 -17.64
CA ASP A 27 -15.32 2.33 -18.17
C ASP A 27 -15.35 2.60 -19.67
N GLU A 28 -16.21 1.88 -20.41
CA GLU A 28 -16.44 2.14 -21.84
C GLU A 28 -17.07 3.52 -22.06
N ASP A 29 -18.02 3.94 -21.21
CA ASP A 29 -18.57 5.29 -21.24
C ASP A 29 -17.45 6.32 -21.03
N ARG A 30 -16.53 6.08 -20.07
CA ARG A 30 -15.39 6.96 -19.81
C ARG A 30 -14.50 7.10 -21.04
N CYS A 31 -14.15 5.99 -21.68
CA CYS A 31 -13.35 6.00 -22.90
C CYS A 31 -14.02 6.82 -24.01
N VAL A 32 -15.34 6.67 -24.20
CA VAL A 32 -16.10 7.42 -25.20
C VAL A 32 -16.13 8.92 -24.89
N ASP A 33 -16.46 9.29 -23.65
CA ASP A 33 -16.62 10.70 -23.24
C ASP A 33 -15.28 11.45 -23.30
N VAL A 34 -14.18 10.82 -22.85
CA VAL A 34 -12.82 11.38 -22.96
C VAL A 34 -12.42 11.52 -24.42
N LYS A 35 -12.64 10.49 -25.24
CA LYS A 35 -12.28 10.51 -26.68
C LYS A 35 -13.03 11.60 -27.44
N SER A 36 -14.30 11.87 -27.11
CA SER A 36 -15.07 12.97 -27.71
C SER A 36 -14.39 14.32 -27.46
N ARG A 37 -14.03 14.62 -26.21
CA ARG A 37 -13.37 15.88 -25.84
C ARG A 37 -11.99 16.03 -26.50
N VAL A 38 -11.24 14.93 -26.56
CA VAL A 38 -9.95 14.86 -27.27
C VAL A 38 -10.13 15.19 -28.76
N GLN A 39 -11.11 14.57 -29.42
CA GLN A 39 -11.41 14.80 -30.84
C GLN A 39 -11.84 16.25 -31.12
N GLU A 40 -12.69 16.83 -30.28
CA GLU A 40 -13.07 18.24 -30.39
C GLU A 40 -11.86 19.18 -30.31
N LEU A 41 -10.94 18.90 -29.36
CA LEU A 41 -9.72 19.68 -29.21
C LEU A 41 -8.82 19.54 -30.44
N LEU A 42 -8.60 18.32 -30.93
CA LEU A 42 -7.81 18.06 -32.14
C LEU A 42 -8.41 18.73 -33.39
N GLN A 43 -9.73 18.68 -33.57
CA GLN A 43 -10.40 19.37 -34.67
C GLN A 43 -10.19 20.88 -34.59
N SER A 44 -10.35 21.48 -33.41
CA SER A 44 -10.11 22.91 -33.19
C SER A 44 -8.66 23.32 -33.45
N LEU A 45 -7.71 22.41 -33.20
CA LEU A 45 -6.29 22.62 -33.46
C LEU A 45 -5.98 22.53 -34.95
N ASN A 46 -6.54 21.53 -35.65
CA ASN A 46 -6.38 21.36 -37.10
C ASN A 46 -6.98 22.52 -37.91
N GLN A 47 -8.09 23.11 -37.47
CA GLN A 47 -8.67 24.30 -38.12
C GLN A 47 -7.76 25.54 -38.05
N LYS A 48 -6.87 25.59 -37.04
CA LYS A 48 -5.90 26.67 -36.87
C LYS A 48 -4.56 26.39 -37.54
N ASP A 49 -4.38 25.17 -38.05
CA ASP A 49 -3.18 24.77 -38.78
C ASP A 49 -3.15 25.45 -40.15
N LYS A 50 -2.07 26.17 -40.43
CA LYS A 50 -1.88 26.89 -41.70
C LYS A 50 -1.29 26.01 -42.80
N GLY A 51 -1.12 24.71 -42.55
CA GLY A 51 -0.62 23.73 -43.53
C GLY A 51 0.90 23.69 -43.68
N ASN A 52 1.64 24.44 -42.85
CA ASN A 52 3.09 24.35 -42.78
C ASN A 52 3.49 23.30 -41.73
N PHE A 53 4.47 22.46 -42.06
CA PHE A 53 4.98 21.47 -41.12
C PHE A 53 5.60 22.16 -39.89
N ASP A 54 4.95 22.01 -38.74
CA ASP A 54 5.42 22.50 -37.45
C ASP A 54 5.69 21.31 -36.52
N VAL A 55 6.97 21.11 -36.16
CA VAL A 55 7.39 20.04 -35.27
C VAL A 55 6.73 20.16 -33.89
N SER A 56 6.48 21.38 -33.41
CA SER A 56 5.78 21.59 -32.13
C SER A 56 4.32 21.13 -32.18
N LEU A 57 3.71 21.11 -33.36
CA LEU A 57 2.35 20.60 -33.55
C LEU A 57 2.28 19.07 -33.41
N LEU A 58 3.34 18.34 -33.76
CA LEU A 58 3.42 16.89 -33.56
C LEU A 58 3.34 16.53 -32.08
N LEU A 59 4.15 17.18 -31.24
CA LEU A 59 4.10 16.99 -29.78
C LEU A 59 2.72 17.34 -29.24
N LEU A 60 2.14 18.46 -29.66
CA LEU A 60 0.85 18.90 -29.14
C LEU A 60 -0.29 17.93 -29.51
N LYS A 61 -0.34 17.48 -30.77
CA LYS A 61 -1.30 16.46 -31.22
C LYS A 61 -1.09 15.13 -30.49
N GLY A 62 0.17 14.70 -30.34
CA GLY A 62 0.53 13.52 -29.56
C GLY A 62 0.02 13.62 -28.12
N ARG A 63 0.34 14.71 -27.41
CA ARG A 63 -0.13 14.97 -26.03
C ARG A 63 -1.65 14.91 -25.90
N ILE A 64 -2.37 15.58 -26.79
CA ILE A 64 -3.84 15.59 -26.77
C ILE A 64 -4.38 14.18 -27.02
N SER A 65 -3.85 13.46 -28.01
CA SER A 65 -4.24 12.07 -28.28
C SER A 65 -3.92 11.13 -27.11
N ASN A 66 -2.84 11.42 -26.38
CA ASN A 66 -2.41 10.65 -25.20
C ASN A 66 -3.30 10.87 -23.96
N LEU A 67 -4.29 11.75 -24.02
CA LEU A 67 -5.32 11.87 -22.98
C LEU A 67 -6.35 10.74 -23.05
N CYS A 68 -6.49 10.09 -24.21
CA CYS A 68 -7.31 8.89 -24.33
C CYS A 68 -6.77 7.78 -23.43
N ILE A 69 -7.67 7.03 -22.80
CA ILE A 69 -7.33 5.93 -21.88
C ILE A 69 -6.66 4.78 -22.64
N ASP A 70 -7.23 4.42 -23.79
CA ASP A 70 -6.71 3.36 -24.64
C ASP A 70 -5.47 3.80 -25.42
N TYR A 71 -4.64 2.82 -25.77
CA TYR A 71 -3.54 2.99 -26.69
C TYR A 71 -4.03 3.49 -28.08
N SER A 72 -3.24 4.38 -28.68
CA SER A 72 -3.47 4.89 -30.04
C SER A 72 -2.18 4.79 -30.86
N GLY A 73 -2.22 4.04 -31.96
CA GLY A 73 -1.09 3.95 -32.88
C GLY A 73 -0.75 5.28 -33.56
N GLU A 74 -1.76 6.11 -33.83
CA GLU A 74 -1.55 7.47 -34.35
C GLU A 74 -0.79 8.35 -33.34
N CYS A 75 -1.11 8.20 -32.04
CA CYS A 75 -0.38 8.89 -30.98
C CYS A 75 1.08 8.45 -30.92
N GLU A 76 1.33 7.13 -30.97
CA GLU A 76 2.68 6.56 -31.00
C GLU A 76 3.47 7.11 -32.20
N GLU A 77 2.90 7.11 -33.40
CA GLU A 77 3.54 7.61 -34.62
C GLU A 77 3.90 9.10 -34.53
N LEU A 78 2.98 9.95 -34.05
CA LEU A 78 3.20 11.39 -33.87
C LEU A 78 4.36 11.66 -32.91
N LEU A 79 4.36 10.97 -31.76
CA LEU A 79 5.37 11.14 -30.72
C LEU A 79 6.72 10.55 -31.13
N ALA A 80 6.73 9.39 -31.79
CA ALA A 80 7.93 8.77 -32.36
C ALA A 80 8.56 9.67 -33.45
N GLN A 81 7.74 10.31 -34.28
CA GLN A 81 8.23 11.30 -35.25
C GLN A 81 8.80 12.53 -34.54
N TYR A 82 8.15 13.00 -33.47
CA TYR A 82 8.62 14.15 -32.69
C TYR A 82 10.00 13.91 -32.08
N VAL A 83 10.20 12.79 -31.37
CA VAL A 83 11.49 12.49 -30.71
C VAL A 83 12.62 12.28 -31.71
N LYS A 84 12.33 11.77 -32.92
CA LYS A 84 13.32 11.69 -34.01
C LYS A 84 13.78 13.08 -34.48
N LEU A 85 12.88 14.06 -34.51
CA LEU A 85 13.16 15.43 -34.95
C LEU A 85 13.71 16.33 -33.83
N LYS A 86 13.38 16.02 -32.58
CA LYS A 86 13.78 16.75 -31.36
C LYS A 86 14.28 15.79 -30.27
N PRO A 87 15.40 15.06 -30.49
CA PRO A 87 15.86 14.03 -29.57
C PRO A 87 16.31 14.56 -28.20
N SER A 88 16.66 15.85 -28.10
CA SER A 88 17.05 16.49 -26.83
C SER A 88 15.88 17.04 -26.02
N ASP A 89 14.63 16.93 -26.50
CA ASP A 89 13.46 17.40 -25.76
C ASP A 89 12.86 16.27 -24.91
N PRO A 90 13.03 16.29 -23.57
CA PRO A 90 12.57 15.23 -22.68
C PRO A 90 11.05 15.04 -22.69
N ARG A 91 10.27 16.06 -23.09
CA ARG A 91 8.80 15.97 -23.11
C ARG A 91 8.30 14.95 -24.12
N GLY A 92 8.93 14.90 -25.30
CA GLY A 92 8.59 13.93 -26.33
C GLY A 92 8.79 12.50 -25.87
N TRP A 93 9.94 12.24 -25.23
CA TRP A 93 10.27 10.94 -24.65
C TRP A 93 9.33 10.53 -23.51
N THR A 94 8.97 11.48 -22.64
CA THR A 94 8.03 11.25 -21.54
C THR A 94 6.66 10.83 -22.07
N GLU A 95 6.14 11.57 -23.05
CA GLU A 95 4.83 11.29 -23.66
C GLU A 95 4.82 9.99 -24.46
N LEU A 96 5.89 9.71 -25.21
CA LEU A 96 6.03 8.45 -25.95
C LEU A 96 6.07 7.26 -25.01
N GLY A 97 6.86 7.33 -23.94
CA GLY A 97 6.90 6.29 -22.91
C GLY A 97 5.54 6.06 -22.25
N ASN A 98 4.81 7.14 -21.95
CA ASN A 98 3.44 7.05 -21.41
C ASN A 98 2.45 6.42 -22.41
N CYS A 99 2.53 6.78 -23.68
CA CYS A 99 1.72 6.17 -24.74
C CYS A 99 2.02 4.68 -24.87
N LEU A 100 3.31 4.33 -24.86
CA LEU A 100 3.76 2.95 -24.96
C LEU A 100 3.33 2.13 -23.77
N LEU A 101 3.25 2.66 -22.55
CA LEU A 101 2.73 1.92 -21.38
C LEU A 101 1.28 1.46 -21.51
N LYS A 102 0.47 2.08 -22.38
CA LYS A 102 -0.93 1.67 -22.64
C LYS A 102 -1.01 0.45 -23.55
N LYS A 103 0.06 0.17 -24.29
CA LYS A 103 0.33 -1.09 -24.97
C LYS A 103 1.21 -1.86 -23.97
N PRO A 104 1.00 -3.13 -23.63
CA PRO A 104 1.85 -3.80 -22.63
C PRO A 104 3.31 -4.06 -23.09
N ASP A 105 3.91 -3.13 -23.84
CA ASP A 105 5.28 -3.07 -24.34
C ASP A 105 6.16 -2.31 -23.34
N VAL A 106 6.38 -2.96 -22.20
CA VAL A 106 7.05 -2.35 -21.03
C VAL A 106 8.54 -2.09 -21.30
N GLU A 107 9.17 -2.92 -22.13
CA GLU A 107 10.59 -2.79 -22.49
C GLU A 107 10.83 -1.51 -23.30
N TYR A 108 10.04 -1.27 -24.35
CA TYR A 108 10.23 -0.09 -25.18
C TYR A 108 9.80 1.20 -24.47
N ALA A 109 8.80 1.12 -23.59
CA ALA A 109 8.45 2.22 -22.70
C ALA A 109 9.61 2.61 -21.77
N LEU A 110 10.34 1.62 -21.22
CA LEU A 110 11.51 1.86 -20.38
C LEU A 110 12.60 2.60 -21.14
N GLU A 111 12.98 2.12 -22.33
CA GLU A 111 14.00 2.74 -23.17
C GLU A 111 13.68 4.21 -23.49
N CYS A 112 12.42 4.49 -23.85
CA CYS A 112 11.97 5.85 -24.13
C CYS A 112 12.12 6.76 -22.90
N LEU A 113 11.72 6.29 -21.72
CA LEU A 113 11.79 7.07 -20.49
C LEU A 113 13.22 7.26 -19.98
N GLU A 114 14.10 6.28 -20.19
CA GLU A 114 15.54 6.41 -19.95
C GLU A 114 16.15 7.50 -20.84
N CYS A 115 15.81 7.52 -22.13
CA CYS A 115 16.24 8.58 -23.03
C CYS A 115 15.81 9.96 -22.53
N GLY A 116 14.55 10.10 -22.09
CA GLY A 116 14.07 11.36 -21.49
C GLY A 116 14.82 11.74 -20.20
N TYR A 117 15.16 10.74 -19.37
CA TYR A 117 15.85 10.92 -18.09
C TYR A 117 17.25 11.52 -18.26
N GLU A 118 17.95 11.15 -19.34
CA GLU A 118 19.27 11.71 -19.66
C GLU A 118 19.24 13.23 -19.81
N PHE A 119 18.10 13.78 -20.27
CA PHE A 119 17.94 15.22 -20.50
C PHE A 119 17.26 15.96 -19.34
N CYS A 120 16.26 15.38 -18.68
CA CYS A 120 15.55 16.04 -17.57
C CYS A 120 14.90 15.06 -16.58
N LYS A 121 14.94 15.41 -15.30
CA LYS A 121 14.35 14.64 -14.20
C LYS A 121 13.08 15.31 -13.70
N SER A 122 12.08 15.43 -14.57
CA SER A 122 10.77 15.97 -14.20
C SER A 122 10.03 14.99 -13.28
N ALA A 123 9.13 15.51 -12.43
CA ALA A 123 8.34 14.67 -11.53
C ALA A 123 7.49 13.64 -12.29
N GLU A 124 6.95 14.03 -13.45
CA GLU A 124 6.16 13.17 -14.33
C GLU A 124 6.98 12.02 -14.92
N LEU A 125 8.16 12.31 -15.46
CA LEU A 125 9.06 11.29 -16.00
C LEU A 125 9.49 10.29 -14.92
N LEU A 126 9.85 10.79 -13.73
CA LEU A 126 10.24 9.94 -12.60
C LEU A 126 9.09 9.03 -12.14
N SER A 127 7.85 9.55 -12.17
CA SER A 127 6.65 8.77 -11.84
C SER A 127 6.41 7.64 -12.86
N LEU A 128 6.52 7.93 -14.16
CA LEU A 128 6.36 6.94 -15.22
C LEU A 128 7.45 5.86 -15.17
N LEU A 129 8.72 6.24 -14.96
CA LEU A 129 9.81 5.29 -14.73
C LEU A 129 9.53 4.38 -13.53
N ALA A 130 9.03 4.93 -12.43
CA ALA A 130 8.66 4.13 -11.27
C ALA A 130 7.54 3.12 -11.59
N THR A 131 6.57 3.49 -12.41
CA THR A 131 5.49 2.62 -12.86
C THR A 131 6.01 1.47 -13.72
N VAL A 132 6.77 1.76 -14.76
CA VAL A 132 7.37 0.77 -15.68
C VAL A 132 8.21 -0.23 -14.90
N ILE A 133 8.99 0.28 -13.94
CA ILE A 133 9.94 -0.56 -13.21
C ILE A 133 9.24 -1.48 -12.22
N ARG A 134 8.08 -1.10 -11.67
CA ARG A 134 7.23 -2.05 -10.93
C ARG A 134 6.76 -3.22 -11.79
N PHE A 135 6.44 -2.97 -13.06
CA PHE A 135 6.05 -4.03 -13.99
C PHE A 135 7.23 -4.96 -14.37
N THR A 136 8.47 -4.48 -14.27
CA THR A 136 9.68 -5.25 -14.59
C THR A 136 10.48 -5.73 -13.37
N LEU A 137 9.95 -5.55 -12.13
CA LEU A 137 10.56 -6.09 -10.92
C LEU A 137 10.53 -7.62 -10.97
N GLY A 138 11.63 -8.19 -11.45
CA GLY A 138 11.82 -9.61 -11.76
C GLY A 138 12.71 -9.85 -12.99
N THR A 139 12.82 -8.85 -13.89
CA THR A 139 13.53 -8.97 -15.17
C THR A 139 14.72 -8.01 -15.34
N ILE A 140 14.82 -6.93 -14.55
CA ILE A 140 15.95 -5.99 -14.65
C ILE A 140 17.21 -6.58 -14.00
N THR A 141 18.24 -6.83 -14.81
CA THR A 141 19.57 -7.31 -14.38
C THR A 141 20.52 -6.16 -13.99
N ASP A 142 20.27 -4.92 -14.44
CA ASP A 142 21.11 -3.76 -14.15
C ASP A 142 20.83 -3.17 -12.74
N LYS A 143 21.79 -3.35 -11.84
CA LYS A 143 21.74 -2.89 -10.45
C LYS A 143 21.72 -1.36 -10.31
N LYS A 144 22.31 -0.61 -11.24
CA LYS A 144 22.43 0.85 -11.17
C LYS A 144 21.12 1.51 -11.59
N LEU A 145 20.52 1.02 -12.67
CA LEU A 145 19.18 1.42 -13.09
C LEU A 145 18.16 1.06 -12.01
N ALA A 146 18.19 -0.16 -11.47
CA ALA A 146 17.30 -0.55 -10.38
C ALA A 146 17.48 0.31 -9.11
N ALA A 147 18.68 0.79 -8.81
CA ALA A 147 18.94 1.70 -7.68
C ALA A 147 18.47 3.14 -7.96
N GLN A 148 18.68 3.65 -9.18
CA GLN A 148 18.25 4.98 -9.59
C GLN A 148 16.74 5.07 -9.81
N ALA A 149 16.14 3.98 -10.27
CA ALA A 149 14.72 3.75 -10.34
C ALA A 149 14.09 3.54 -8.98
N ARG A 150 14.76 2.85 -8.03
CA ARG A 150 14.40 2.90 -6.61
C ARG A 150 14.48 4.32 -6.05
N ALA A 151 15.40 5.12 -6.58
CA ALA A 151 15.49 6.54 -6.29
C ALA A 151 14.52 7.44 -7.07
N ALA A 152 13.75 6.90 -8.03
CA ALA A 152 12.66 7.57 -8.76
C ALA A 152 11.28 7.10 -8.29
N LEU A 153 11.18 5.82 -7.86
CA LEU A 153 10.17 5.25 -6.96
C LEU A 153 9.95 6.15 -5.74
N LEU A 154 10.99 6.90 -5.36
CA LEU A 154 11.00 7.99 -4.38
C LEU A 154 10.13 9.21 -4.82
N SER A 155 8.81 9.07 -4.81
CA SER A 155 8.15 9.90 -3.81
C SER A 155 8.65 9.34 -2.48
N LEU A 156 9.22 10.20 -1.63
CA LEU A 156 9.81 9.85 -0.33
C LEU A 156 9.03 8.73 0.43
N ALA A 157 7.70 8.71 0.24
CA ALA A 157 6.76 7.73 0.73
C ALA A 157 7.02 6.27 0.31
N ASN A 158 7.10 5.96 -0.99
CA ASN A 158 7.22 4.57 -1.47
C ASN A 158 8.57 3.95 -1.12
N ALA A 159 9.65 4.73 -1.11
CA ALA A 159 10.95 4.19 -0.72
C ALA A 159 11.08 4.02 0.78
N ARG A 160 10.45 4.90 1.58
CA ARG A 160 10.30 4.70 3.03
C ARG A 160 9.47 3.45 3.29
N PHE A 161 8.32 3.31 2.64
CA PHE A 161 7.46 2.13 2.71
C PHE A 161 8.21 0.85 2.30
N GLY A 162 8.96 0.89 1.20
CA GLY A 162 9.85 -0.19 0.79
C GLY A 162 10.90 -0.49 1.85
N SER A 163 11.66 0.51 2.31
CA SER A 163 12.73 0.33 3.30
C SER A 163 12.24 -0.23 4.64
N PHE A 164 10.98 0.03 5.03
CA PHE A 164 10.35 -0.62 6.19
C PHE A 164 10.38 -2.15 6.06
N PHE A 165 10.14 -2.70 4.87
CA PHE A 165 10.24 -4.13 4.60
C PHE A 165 11.68 -4.61 4.32
N HIS A 166 12.70 -3.75 4.30
CA HIS A 166 14.08 -4.14 3.96
C HIS A 166 15.07 -3.98 5.12
N LEU A 167 14.73 -3.23 6.17
CA LEU A 167 15.58 -3.05 7.33
C LEU A 167 15.31 -4.18 8.34
N GLU A 168 16.38 -4.80 8.85
CA GLU A 168 16.32 -5.84 9.90
C GLU A 168 15.56 -5.39 11.17
N LYS A 169 15.45 -4.07 11.34
CA LYS A 169 14.62 -3.42 12.35
C LYS A 169 13.49 -2.70 11.63
N ASN A 170 12.27 -3.19 11.79
CA ASN A 170 11.02 -2.54 11.36
C ASN A 170 10.86 -1.17 12.03
N HIS A 171 11.60 -0.16 11.58
CA HIS A 171 11.55 1.18 12.15
C HIS A 171 10.19 1.81 11.82
N PHE A 172 9.30 1.91 12.81
CA PHE A 172 7.99 2.57 12.69
C PHE A 172 8.10 4.00 12.18
N GLU A 173 9.15 4.69 12.60
CA GLU A 173 9.47 6.03 12.12
C GLU A 173 9.50 6.06 10.59
N THR A 174 9.99 5.00 9.94
CA THR A 174 10.00 4.88 8.47
C THR A 174 8.60 4.73 7.88
N LEU A 175 7.70 3.98 8.53
CA LEU A 175 6.33 3.78 8.05
C LEU A 175 5.45 5.02 8.29
N GLU A 176 5.58 5.67 9.44
CA GLU A 176 4.91 6.95 9.73
C GLU A 176 5.40 8.05 8.78
N ASN A 177 6.71 8.14 8.59
CA ASN A 177 7.31 9.02 7.60
C ASN A 177 6.87 8.72 6.16
N ALA A 178 6.50 7.48 5.84
CA ALA A 178 5.91 7.13 4.57
C ALA A 178 4.47 7.65 4.47
N THR A 179 3.65 7.47 5.52
CA THR A 179 2.28 7.99 5.56
C THR A 179 2.25 9.52 5.41
N ASP A 180 3.14 10.25 6.06
CA ASP A 180 3.26 11.71 5.91
C ASP A 180 3.59 12.13 4.49
N ALA A 181 4.47 11.38 3.83
CA ALA A 181 4.88 11.68 2.47
C ALA A 181 3.74 11.36 1.47
N TYR A 182 2.98 10.28 1.67
CA TYR A 182 1.78 10.01 0.87
C TYR A 182 0.71 11.09 1.08
N GLN A 183 0.42 11.47 2.32
CA GLN A 183 -0.53 12.54 2.61
C GLN A 183 -0.12 13.86 1.93
N LYS A 184 1.17 14.22 1.95
CA LYS A 184 1.69 15.39 1.24
C LYS A 184 1.50 15.27 -0.27
N ALA A 185 1.74 14.09 -0.84
CA ALA A 185 1.53 13.85 -2.27
C ALA A 185 0.05 14.01 -2.65
N LEU A 186 -0.89 13.50 -1.82
CA LEU A 186 -2.33 13.62 -2.08
C LEU A 186 -2.86 15.07 -2.02
N LYS A 187 -2.09 16.03 -1.50
CA LYS A 187 -2.46 17.46 -1.54
C LYS A 187 -2.25 18.12 -2.91
N ASN A 188 -1.45 17.51 -3.78
CA ASN A 188 -1.29 18.00 -5.15
C ASN A 188 -2.49 17.55 -5.99
N ARG A 189 -3.01 18.47 -6.83
CA ARG A 189 -4.21 18.28 -7.65
C ARG A 189 -4.19 16.96 -8.42
N ARG A 190 -3.12 16.67 -9.16
CA ARG A 190 -3.05 15.47 -10.03
C ARG A 190 -2.95 14.20 -9.19
N THR A 191 -2.03 14.18 -8.23
CA THR A 191 -1.78 12.99 -7.41
C THR A 191 -2.88 12.71 -6.37
N GLY A 192 -3.73 13.69 -6.06
CA GLY A 192 -4.91 13.49 -5.20
C GLY A 192 -6.00 12.60 -5.81
N TYR A 193 -5.96 12.36 -7.12
CA TYR A 193 -6.85 11.44 -7.84
C TYR A 193 -6.17 10.13 -8.25
N ASP A 194 -4.94 9.87 -7.78
CA ASP A 194 -4.24 8.63 -8.08
C ASP A 194 -4.72 7.48 -7.14
N PRO A 195 -5.49 6.50 -7.64
CA PRO A 195 -5.98 5.38 -6.83
C PRO A 195 -4.83 4.56 -6.21
N ALA A 196 -3.67 4.47 -6.87
CA ALA A 196 -2.53 3.71 -6.37
C ALA A 196 -1.90 4.36 -5.14
N LEU A 197 -1.85 5.70 -5.06
CA LEU A 197 -1.39 6.40 -3.86
C LEU A 197 -2.33 6.17 -2.67
N HIS A 198 -3.65 6.16 -2.93
CA HIS A 198 -4.64 5.81 -1.91
C HIS A 198 -4.48 4.35 -1.43
N LEU A 199 -4.28 3.40 -2.34
CA LEU A 199 -4.04 1.99 -1.99
C LEU A 199 -2.76 1.81 -1.15
N ASN A 200 -1.68 2.50 -1.51
CA ASN A 200 -0.41 2.41 -0.78
C ASN A 200 -0.52 3.03 0.62
N LEU A 201 -1.15 4.20 0.73
CA LEU A 201 -1.39 4.84 2.02
C LEU A 201 -2.32 4.00 2.91
N ALA A 202 -3.39 3.42 2.35
CA ALA A 202 -4.25 2.49 3.08
C ALA A 202 -3.48 1.27 3.60
N THR A 203 -2.57 0.73 2.78
CA THR A 203 -1.72 -0.39 3.18
C THR A 203 -0.82 0.02 4.34
N ALA A 204 -0.18 1.18 4.26
CA ALA A 204 0.66 1.71 5.34
C ALA A 204 -0.13 1.91 6.65
N TYR A 205 -1.32 2.49 6.58
CA TYR A 205 -2.18 2.63 7.76
C TYR A 205 -2.60 1.30 8.36
N ARG A 206 -2.96 0.32 7.53
CA ARG A 206 -3.27 -1.03 8.01
C ARG A 206 -2.08 -1.65 8.74
N TYR A 207 -0.87 -1.49 8.22
CA TYR A 207 0.37 -1.93 8.88
C TYR A 207 0.70 -1.13 10.14
N LEU A 208 0.05 0.02 10.39
CA LEU A 208 0.14 0.78 11.64
C LEU A 208 -1.07 0.52 12.57
N ASP A 209 -1.94 -0.43 12.23
CA ASP A 209 -3.23 -0.69 12.89
C ASP A 209 -4.18 0.54 12.93
N LYS A 210 -3.98 1.51 12.03
CA LYS A 210 -4.83 2.70 11.80
C LYS A 210 -5.98 2.35 10.85
N TYR A 211 -6.89 1.49 11.29
CA TYR A 211 -7.88 0.87 10.41
C TYR A 211 -8.93 1.83 9.85
N ALA A 212 -9.35 2.84 10.61
CA ALA A 212 -10.31 3.84 10.13
C ALA A 212 -9.76 4.62 8.93
N GLU A 213 -8.52 5.07 9.03
CA GLU A 213 -7.81 5.78 7.96
C GLU A 213 -7.58 4.86 6.75
N ALA A 214 -7.20 3.60 6.99
CA ALA A 214 -7.07 2.61 5.92
C ALA A 214 -8.38 2.45 5.13
N ILE A 215 -9.52 2.31 5.81
CA ILE A 215 -10.84 2.17 5.18
C ILE A 215 -11.18 3.41 4.35
N ILE A 216 -10.93 4.62 4.85
CA ILE A 216 -11.17 5.88 4.10
C ILE A 216 -10.42 5.86 2.78
N HIS A 217 -9.13 5.50 2.78
CA HIS A 217 -8.33 5.50 1.56
C HIS A 217 -8.68 4.33 0.63
N LEU A 218 -9.08 3.16 1.14
CA LEU A 218 -9.60 2.07 0.29
C LEU A 218 -10.90 2.46 -0.42
N LYS A 219 -11.84 3.07 0.31
CA LYS A 219 -13.08 3.61 -0.27
C LYS A 219 -12.79 4.65 -1.34
N ARG A 220 -11.85 5.57 -1.08
CA ARG A 220 -11.44 6.59 -2.04
C ARG A 220 -10.81 5.98 -3.30
N ALA A 221 -9.90 5.02 -3.15
CA ALA A 221 -9.33 4.30 -4.30
C ALA A 221 -10.42 3.60 -5.13
N HIS A 222 -11.41 2.99 -4.47
CA HIS A 222 -12.53 2.36 -5.16
C HIS A 222 -13.41 3.36 -5.93
N VAL A 223 -13.66 4.56 -5.37
CA VAL A 223 -14.40 5.61 -6.09
C VAL A 223 -13.65 6.07 -7.35
N LEU A 224 -12.33 6.18 -7.27
CA LEU A 224 -11.47 6.61 -8.39
C LEU A 224 -11.32 5.53 -9.46
N GLU A 225 -11.40 4.25 -9.08
CA GLU A 225 -11.23 3.11 -9.99
C GLU A 225 -12.24 1.98 -9.66
N PRO A 226 -13.53 2.17 -9.93
CA PRO A 226 -14.60 1.29 -9.45
C PRO A 226 -14.59 -0.11 -10.08
N PHE A 227 -14.01 -0.24 -11.27
CA PHE A 227 -13.90 -1.52 -12.00
C PHE A 227 -12.67 -2.34 -11.59
N SER A 228 -11.74 -1.76 -10.83
CA SER A 228 -10.60 -2.47 -10.27
C SER A 228 -11.02 -3.23 -9.00
N PRO A 229 -10.84 -4.56 -8.94
CA PRO A 229 -11.23 -5.33 -7.77
C PRO A 229 -10.33 -5.05 -6.56
N ILE A 230 -9.13 -4.50 -6.77
CA ILE A 230 -8.06 -4.41 -5.76
C ILE A 230 -8.51 -3.65 -4.50
N ALA A 231 -9.10 -2.46 -4.66
CA ALA A 231 -9.51 -1.63 -3.54
C ALA A 231 -10.66 -2.27 -2.74
N MET A 232 -11.66 -2.78 -3.47
CA MET A 232 -12.86 -3.39 -2.87
C MET A 232 -12.53 -4.72 -2.17
N ASP A 233 -11.67 -5.56 -2.75
CA ASP A 233 -11.27 -6.83 -2.13
C ASP A 233 -10.46 -6.61 -0.86
N ARG A 234 -9.53 -5.63 -0.88
CA ARG A 234 -8.80 -5.22 0.32
C ARG A 234 -9.72 -4.65 1.41
N LEU A 235 -10.72 -3.85 1.02
CA LEU A 235 -11.72 -3.32 1.95
C LEU A 235 -12.54 -4.44 2.60
N LYS A 236 -13.05 -5.39 1.80
CA LYS A 236 -13.79 -6.56 2.29
C LYS A 236 -12.94 -7.41 3.23
N SER A 237 -11.68 -7.65 2.88
CA SER A 237 -10.76 -8.43 3.71
C SER A 237 -10.48 -7.74 5.05
N LEU A 238 -10.19 -6.43 5.04
CA LEU A 238 -9.98 -5.64 6.25
C LEU A 238 -11.22 -5.63 7.15
N ASN A 239 -12.40 -5.39 6.57
CA ASN A 239 -13.67 -5.42 7.30
C ASN A 239 -13.89 -6.78 7.96
N LYS A 240 -13.65 -7.88 7.23
CA LYS A 240 -13.79 -9.24 7.76
C LYS A 240 -12.88 -9.49 8.97
N ILE A 241 -11.62 -9.04 8.92
CA ILE A 241 -10.67 -9.17 10.02
C ILE A 241 -11.17 -8.40 11.26
N ILE A 242 -11.54 -7.14 11.09
CA ILE A 242 -12.00 -6.28 12.20
C ILE A 242 -13.30 -6.84 12.83
N LEU A 243 -14.24 -7.29 12.00
CA LEU A 243 -15.47 -7.94 12.47
C LEU A 243 -15.17 -9.21 13.26
N SER A 244 -14.20 -10.00 12.80
CA SER A 244 -13.83 -11.26 13.45
C SER A 244 -13.16 -11.01 14.81
N ILE A 245 -12.31 -9.98 14.90
CA ILE A 245 -11.73 -9.53 16.16
C ILE A 245 -12.83 -9.05 17.12
N SER A 246 -13.67 -8.11 16.68
CA SER A 246 -14.70 -7.50 17.55
C SER A 246 -15.72 -8.53 18.06
N LYS A 247 -16.21 -9.41 17.17
CA LYS A 247 -17.12 -10.50 17.55
C LYS A 247 -16.43 -11.49 18.49
N GLY A 248 -15.16 -11.83 18.21
CA GLY A 248 -14.38 -12.73 19.05
C GLY A 248 -14.14 -12.17 20.44
N ILE A 249 -13.73 -10.90 20.57
CA ILE A 249 -13.55 -10.25 21.87
C ILE A 249 -14.87 -10.22 22.65
N THR A 250 -15.99 -9.87 22.01
CA THR A 250 -17.33 -9.87 22.64
C THR A 250 -17.77 -11.26 23.12
N LYS A 251 -17.39 -12.31 22.38
CA LYS A 251 -17.65 -13.69 22.76
C LYS A 251 -16.78 -14.10 23.95
N HIS A 252 -15.50 -13.71 23.94
CA HIS A 252 -14.50 -14.16 24.90
C HIS A 252 -14.34 -13.25 26.13
N SER A 253 -15.04 -12.11 26.18
CA SER A 253 -15.16 -11.26 27.37
C SER A 253 -16.26 -11.70 28.35
N LYS A 254 -16.99 -12.79 28.05
CA LYS A 254 -18.05 -13.36 28.92
C LYS A 254 -17.48 -14.40 29.90
N ILE A 255 -18.14 -14.48 31.06
CA ILE A 255 -17.76 -15.13 32.34
C ILE A 255 -17.13 -16.55 32.24
N SER A 256 -17.38 -17.35 31.20
CA SER A 256 -16.90 -18.74 31.11
C SER A 256 -15.39 -18.89 30.92
N ILE A 257 -14.65 -17.79 30.73
CA ILE A 257 -13.22 -17.79 30.42
C ILE A 257 -12.34 -17.42 31.62
N PHE A 258 -12.96 -16.98 32.72
CA PHE A 258 -12.28 -16.77 34.01
C PHE A 258 -11.63 -18.06 34.55
N GLU A 259 -12.12 -19.25 34.17
CA GLU A 259 -11.46 -20.52 34.50
C GLU A 259 -10.20 -20.75 33.67
N THR A 260 -10.14 -20.18 32.47
CA THR A 260 -8.98 -20.30 31.57
C THR A 260 -7.87 -19.34 32.00
N SER A 261 -8.21 -18.12 32.43
CA SER A 261 -7.25 -17.13 32.95
C SER A 261 -6.57 -17.60 34.25
N LYS A 262 -7.30 -18.32 35.13
CA LYS A 262 -6.76 -18.91 36.38
C LYS A 262 -5.59 -19.88 36.20
N ARG A 263 -5.36 -20.37 34.99
CA ARG A 263 -4.28 -21.32 34.69
C ARG A 263 -3.03 -20.62 34.12
N ILE A 264 -3.07 -19.30 33.94
CA ILE A 264 -1.93 -18.53 33.44
C ILE A 264 -0.94 -18.36 34.60
N ASP A 265 0.27 -18.89 34.42
CA ASP A 265 1.37 -18.69 35.37
C ASP A 265 2.31 -17.60 34.83
N VAL A 266 2.14 -16.38 35.36
CA VAL A 266 2.92 -15.20 34.98
C VAL A 266 4.39 -15.27 35.43
N ASN A 267 4.73 -16.16 36.36
CA ASN A 267 6.09 -16.30 36.88
C ASN A 267 6.91 -17.35 36.13
N LYS A 268 6.24 -18.26 35.41
CA LYS A 268 6.87 -19.34 34.63
C LYS A 268 7.96 -18.84 33.67
N THR A 269 7.87 -17.61 33.19
CA THR A 269 8.74 -17.06 32.15
C THR A 269 9.75 -16.05 32.67
N LYS A 270 9.76 -15.75 33.97
CA LYS A 270 10.57 -14.68 34.58
C LYS A 270 12.08 -14.89 34.41
N GLU A 271 12.55 -16.13 34.53
CA GLU A 271 13.96 -16.47 34.31
C GLU A 271 14.35 -16.39 32.83
N SER A 272 13.53 -16.92 31.93
CA SER A 272 13.74 -16.82 30.48
C SER A 272 13.77 -15.37 30.01
N LEU A 273 12.87 -14.51 30.50
CA LEU A 273 12.84 -13.09 30.16
C LEU A 273 14.13 -12.37 30.52
N LEU A 274 14.69 -12.65 31.70
CA LEU A 274 15.95 -12.06 32.14
C LEU A 274 17.12 -12.47 31.24
N LEU A 275 17.19 -13.76 30.87
CA LEU A 275 18.22 -14.30 29.97
C LEU A 275 18.11 -13.73 28.55
N ASP A 276 16.88 -13.45 28.10
CA ASP A 276 16.60 -13.22 26.69
C ASP A 276 16.50 -11.75 26.32
N PHE A 277 16.03 -10.91 27.24
CA PHE A 277 15.85 -9.47 27.03
C PHE A 277 16.84 -8.62 27.84
N GLY A 278 17.70 -9.25 28.66
CA GLY A 278 18.85 -8.60 29.30
C GLY A 278 18.51 -7.60 30.42
N ALA A 279 17.23 -7.49 30.81
CA ALA A 279 16.79 -6.63 31.90
C ALA A 279 15.63 -7.29 32.68
N PRO A 280 15.52 -7.07 34.00
CA PRO A 280 14.38 -7.53 34.77
C PRO A 280 13.13 -6.76 34.32
N LEU A 281 12.21 -7.44 33.66
CA LEU A 281 10.90 -6.90 33.30
C LEU A 281 9.90 -7.13 34.44
N SER A 282 8.99 -6.17 34.62
CA SER A 282 7.88 -6.29 35.57
C SER A 282 6.61 -6.75 34.87
N HIS A 283 5.84 -7.61 35.52
CA HIS A 283 4.58 -8.09 34.98
C HIS A 283 3.51 -6.99 35.04
N GLU A 284 2.72 -6.84 33.97
CA GLU A 284 1.50 -6.03 33.96
C GLU A 284 0.39 -6.71 33.14
N SER A 285 -0.84 -6.59 33.63
CA SER A 285 -2.03 -7.12 32.94
C SER A 285 -2.31 -6.33 31.67
N ILE A 286 -2.88 -6.98 30.65
CA ILE A 286 -3.13 -6.33 29.34
C ILE A 286 -4.06 -5.13 29.51
N GLY A 287 -5.08 -5.25 30.37
CA GLY A 287 -6.04 -4.18 30.62
C GLY A 287 -5.48 -2.94 31.32
N LEU A 288 -4.27 -3.01 31.89
CA LEU A 288 -3.59 -1.90 32.58
C LEU A 288 -2.43 -1.30 31.78
N LEU A 289 -2.09 -1.87 30.63
CA LEU A 289 -1.10 -1.30 29.73
C LEU A 289 -1.53 0.09 29.22
N LYS A 290 -0.55 0.97 28.99
CA LYS A 290 -0.78 2.29 28.40
C LYS A 290 -0.73 2.18 26.87
N PRO A 291 -1.50 3.00 26.12
CA PRO A 291 -1.34 3.10 24.68
C PRO A 291 0.11 3.43 24.30
N GLY A 292 0.63 2.78 23.26
CA GLY A 292 2.03 2.87 22.86
C GLY A 292 2.92 1.79 23.49
N THR A 293 4.23 2.03 23.46
CA THR A 293 5.23 1.07 23.99
C THR A 293 5.27 1.13 25.51
N ASN A 294 5.24 -0.04 26.14
CA ASN A 294 5.33 -0.20 27.59
C ASN A 294 6.70 -0.79 27.98
N ASP A 295 7.74 0.04 27.92
CA ASP A 295 9.13 -0.39 28.20
C ASP A 295 9.32 -0.86 29.65
N GLY A 296 10.12 -1.91 29.83
CA GLY A 296 10.40 -2.49 31.14
C GLY A 296 9.28 -3.39 31.67
N LEU A 297 8.20 -3.56 30.91
CA LEU A 297 7.08 -4.43 31.26
C LEU A 297 7.05 -5.69 30.39
N TYR A 298 6.38 -6.73 30.90
CA TYR A 298 5.93 -7.86 30.11
C TYR A 298 4.49 -8.19 30.47
N THR A 299 3.78 -8.80 29.52
CA THR A 299 2.43 -9.30 29.74
C THR A 299 2.32 -10.74 29.25
N VAL A 300 1.36 -11.49 29.81
CA VAL A 300 1.12 -12.89 29.44
C VAL A 300 -0.31 -13.05 28.96
N GLY A 301 -0.46 -13.52 27.72
CA GLY A 301 -1.76 -13.81 27.13
C GLY A 301 -1.86 -15.27 26.71
N ARG A 302 -2.98 -15.92 27.01
CA ARG A 302 -3.30 -17.24 26.46
C ARG A 302 -4.18 -17.11 25.22
N ILE A 303 -3.84 -17.84 24.15
CA ILE A 303 -4.59 -17.83 22.90
C ILE A 303 -5.95 -18.50 23.07
N VAL A 304 -7.01 -17.80 22.69
CA VAL A 304 -8.39 -18.32 22.70
C VAL A 304 -8.96 -18.52 21.30
N THR A 305 -8.46 -17.81 20.29
CA THR A 305 -8.96 -17.89 18.91
C THR A 305 -7.90 -17.42 17.93
N ASN A 306 -7.86 -18.04 16.74
CA ASN A 306 -7.13 -17.55 15.57
C ASN A 306 -8.09 -16.75 14.68
N VAL A 307 -7.68 -15.56 14.26
CA VAL A 307 -8.46 -14.71 13.34
C VAL A 307 -8.02 -15.01 11.92
N ALA A 308 -8.88 -15.71 11.17
CA ALA A 308 -8.60 -16.05 9.78
C ALA A 308 -8.50 -14.78 8.91
N SER A 309 -7.40 -14.69 8.16
CA SER A 309 -7.12 -13.64 7.19
C SER A 309 -6.81 -14.28 5.84
N SER A 310 -7.21 -13.63 4.75
CA SER A 310 -6.78 -14.02 3.39
C SER A 310 -5.32 -13.62 3.12
N GLU A 311 -4.75 -12.79 3.98
CA GLU A 311 -3.37 -12.33 3.92
C GLU A 311 -2.55 -12.97 5.03
N ASP A 312 -1.31 -13.34 4.72
CA ASP A 312 -0.41 -14.04 5.66
C ASP A 312 0.19 -13.12 6.75
N VAL A 313 0.12 -11.80 6.56
CA VAL A 313 0.76 -10.81 7.44
C VAL A 313 -0.18 -9.62 7.71
N PRO A 314 -0.40 -9.23 8.98
CA PRO A 314 0.03 -9.94 10.19
C PRO A 314 -0.80 -11.20 10.44
N ARG A 315 -0.26 -12.11 11.25
CA ARG A 315 -1.05 -13.19 11.83
C ARG A 315 -1.71 -12.70 13.10
N VAL A 316 -3.04 -12.77 13.12
CA VAL A 316 -3.85 -12.19 14.19
C VAL A 316 -4.47 -13.28 15.05
N PHE A 317 -4.31 -13.15 16.36
CA PHE A 317 -4.91 -14.04 17.35
C PHE A 317 -5.67 -13.22 18.38
N LEU A 318 -6.58 -13.87 19.10
CA LEU A 318 -7.18 -13.31 20.31
C LEU A 318 -6.55 -13.98 21.52
N VAL A 319 -6.17 -13.16 22.49
CA VAL A 319 -5.59 -13.59 23.76
C VAL A 319 -6.43 -13.11 24.93
N ILE A 320 -6.32 -13.83 26.04
CA ILE A 320 -6.83 -13.42 27.34
C ILE A 320 -5.67 -13.38 28.33
N ASP A 321 -5.65 -12.39 29.20
CA ASP A 321 -4.69 -12.34 30.30
C ASP A 321 -5.24 -13.01 31.58
N GLU A 322 -4.45 -12.96 32.65
CA GLU A 322 -4.82 -13.48 33.97
C GLU A 322 -6.00 -12.74 34.62
N SER A 323 -6.22 -11.47 34.25
CA SER A 323 -7.38 -10.68 34.69
C SER A 323 -8.67 -11.03 33.93
N GLY A 324 -8.55 -11.78 32.82
CA GLY A 324 -9.65 -12.11 31.92
C GLY A 324 -9.89 -11.04 30.85
N PHE A 325 -9.01 -10.05 30.73
CA PHE A 325 -9.06 -9.04 29.69
C PHE A 325 -8.72 -9.68 28.33
N CYS A 326 -9.59 -9.48 27.34
CA CYS A 326 -9.41 -10.04 26.01
C CYS A 326 -8.95 -8.97 25.02
N ALA A 327 -7.87 -9.26 24.30
CA ALA A 327 -7.28 -8.37 23.30
C ALA A 327 -6.90 -9.14 22.04
N ALA A 328 -6.78 -8.43 20.93
CA ALA A 328 -6.12 -8.95 19.74
C ALA A 328 -4.59 -8.91 19.93
N ILE A 329 -3.89 -9.81 19.27
CA ILE A 329 -2.44 -9.75 19.09
C ILE A 329 -2.11 -9.92 17.62
N SER A 330 -1.34 -8.98 17.06
CA SER A 330 -0.93 -8.98 15.66
C SER A 330 0.56 -9.23 15.57
N ILE A 331 0.94 -10.41 15.07
CA ILE A 331 2.34 -10.86 14.98
C ILE A 331 2.83 -10.75 13.53
N TYR A 332 3.82 -9.91 13.32
CA TYR A 332 4.45 -9.63 12.03
C TYR A 332 5.70 -10.49 11.84
N ASN A 333 6.22 -10.55 10.62
CA ASN A 333 7.45 -11.29 10.29
C ASN A 333 7.40 -12.78 10.70
N CYS A 334 6.23 -13.40 10.54
CA CYS A 334 6.02 -14.83 10.74
C CYS A 334 6.39 -15.60 9.47
N SER A 335 7.23 -16.63 9.57
CA SER A 335 7.42 -17.57 8.46
C SER A 335 6.21 -18.49 8.30
N ASN A 336 6.17 -19.24 7.19
CA ASN A 336 5.17 -20.29 6.98
C ASN A 336 5.20 -21.39 8.05
N HIS A 337 6.34 -21.59 8.73
CA HIS A 337 6.50 -22.58 9.80
C HIS A 337 6.08 -22.07 11.17
N PHE A 338 5.87 -20.76 11.35
CA PHE A 338 5.35 -20.25 12.61
C PHE A 338 3.95 -20.78 12.83
N GLN A 339 3.67 -21.43 13.96
CA GLN A 339 2.33 -21.89 14.29
C GLN A 339 2.06 -21.71 15.76
N LEU A 340 0.84 -21.27 16.07
CA LEU A 340 0.32 -21.11 17.41
C LEU A 340 -1.01 -21.85 17.52
N SER A 341 -1.21 -22.51 18.65
CA SER A 341 -2.40 -23.29 18.96
C SER A 341 -3.27 -22.58 20.00
N ILE A 342 -4.57 -22.86 19.97
CA ILE A 342 -5.47 -22.45 21.05
C ILE A 342 -4.95 -23.08 22.36
N GLY A 343 -4.83 -22.26 23.40
CA GLY A 343 -4.30 -22.67 24.70
C GLY A 343 -2.82 -22.35 24.91
N ASP A 344 -2.06 -22.02 23.85
CA ASP A 344 -0.67 -21.56 24.01
C ASP A 344 -0.61 -20.26 24.80
N GLU A 345 0.37 -20.17 25.70
CA GLU A 345 0.71 -18.97 26.47
C GLU A 345 1.78 -18.18 25.74
N LEU A 346 1.52 -16.90 25.51
CA LEU A 346 2.44 -15.96 24.91
C LEU A 346 2.88 -14.96 25.97
N THR A 347 4.17 -14.93 26.27
CA THR A 347 4.78 -13.84 27.03
C THR A 347 5.33 -12.82 26.04
N ILE A 348 4.95 -11.55 26.20
CA ILE A 348 5.32 -10.46 25.29
C ILE A 348 6.13 -9.44 26.08
N ALA A 349 7.37 -9.21 25.68
CA ALA A 349 8.24 -8.20 26.28
C ALA A 349 8.02 -6.83 25.65
N ASN A 350 8.07 -5.77 26.47
CA ASN A 350 7.86 -4.37 26.07
C ASN A 350 6.64 -4.19 25.16
N PRO A 351 5.44 -4.61 25.60
CA PRO A 351 4.28 -4.70 24.71
C PRO A 351 3.91 -3.33 24.15
N LEU A 352 3.71 -3.28 22.82
CA LEU A 352 3.19 -2.13 22.10
C LEU A 352 1.67 -2.27 21.99
N LEU A 353 0.94 -1.48 22.78
CA LEU A 353 -0.51 -1.50 22.81
C LEU A 353 -1.09 -0.45 21.86
N ASN A 354 -1.88 -0.91 20.89
CA ASN A 354 -2.73 -0.06 20.05
C ASN A 354 -4.16 -0.12 20.58
N VAL A 355 -4.75 1.05 20.87
CA VAL A 355 -6.16 1.18 21.22
C VAL A 355 -6.90 1.61 19.98
N ILE A 356 -7.77 0.73 19.48
CA ILE A 356 -8.52 0.92 18.25
C ILE A 356 -9.93 1.31 18.66
N GLU A 357 -10.36 2.50 18.23
CA GLU A 357 -11.63 3.08 18.64
C GLU A 357 -12.43 3.50 17.42
N ASN A 358 -13.76 3.35 17.53
CA ASN A 358 -14.72 3.95 16.60
C ASN A 358 -14.50 3.59 15.12
N VAL A 359 -14.03 2.37 14.83
CA VAL A 359 -13.84 1.94 13.45
C VAL A 359 -15.18 1.47 12.88
N GLU A 360 -15.70 2.22 11.91
CA GLU A 360 -16.92 1.87 11.20
C GLU A 360 -16.66 0.77 10.18
N VAL A 361 -17.31 -0.38 10.37
CA VAL A 361 -17.15 -1.54 9.52
C VAL A 361 -18.50 -1.96 8.93
N GLU A 362 -18.55 -2.02 7.61
CA GLU A 362 -19.72 -2.50 6.88
C GLU A 362 -19.77 -4.03 6.97
N MET A 363 -20.91 -4.55 7.46
CA MET A 363 -21.15 -5.98 7.62
C MET A 363 -21.87 -6.59 6.41
N ASP A 364 -22.91 -5.90 5.94
CA ASP A 364 -23.74 -6.17 4.76
C ASP A 364 -24.33 -4.81 4.31
N GLU A 365 -25.02 -4.74 3.16
CA GLU A 365 -25.47 -3.51 2.46
C GLU A 365 -26.24 -2.47 3.32
N LYS A 366 -26.61 -2.77 4.57
CA LYS A 366 -27.36 -1.85 5.45
C LYS A 366 -26.93 -1.83 6.92
N GLN A 367 -25.89 -2.56 7.32
CA GLN A 367 -25.46 -2.63 8.73
C GLN A 367 -24.01 -2.20 8.90
N VAL A 368 -23.80 -1.25 9.80
CA VAL A 368 -22.48 -0.77 10.21
C VAL A 368 -22.25 -1.16 11.66
N LEU A 369 -21.15 -1.84 11.93
CA LEU A 369 -20.64 -2.06 13.28
C LEU A 369 -19.62 -0.97 13.60
N ASN A 370 -19.75 -0.34 14.75
CA ASN A 370 -18.67 0.43 15.33
C ASN A 370 -17.81 -0.52 16.18
N ALA A 371 -16.60 -0.81 15.72
CA ALA A 371 -15.65 -1.69 16.40
C ALA A 371 -14.67 -0.88 17.24
N SER A 372 -14.53 -1.27 18.52
CA SER A 372 -13.50 -0.77 19.43
C SER A 372 -12.87 -1.94 20.18
N PHE A 373 -11.54 -2.01 20.22
CA PHE A 373 -10.79 -3.08 20.87
C PHE A 373 -9.32 -2.72 21.09
N HIS A 374 -8.66 -3.51 21.95
CA HIS A 374 -7.22 -3.41 22.20
C HIS A 374 -6.48 -4.42 21.32
N SER A 375 -5.34 -4.00 20.74
CA SER A 375 -4.47 -4.84 19.93
C SER A 375 -3.03 -4.70 20.41
N ILE A 376 -2.39 -5.79 20.78
CA ILE A 376 -0.96 -5.83 21.05
C ILE A 376 -0.23 -6.13 19.75
N ARG A 377 0.66 -5.23 19.37
CA ARG A 377 1.48 -5.42 18.18
C ARG A 377 2.81 -6.05 18.52
N VAL A 378 3.14 -7.11 17.81
CA VAL A 378 4.42 -7.83 17.93
C VAL A 378 5.14 -7.78 16.59
N ALA A 379 6.25 -7.03 16.53
CA ALA A 379 6.97 -6.79 15.27
C ALA A 379 7.62 -8.04 14.68
N SER A 380 7.94 -9.04 15.50
CA SER A 380 8.57 -10.30 15.11
C SER A 380 8.30 -11.36 16.18
N PRO A 381 8.23 -12.66 15.82
CA PRO A 381 8.15 -13.73 16.81
C PRO A 381 9.33 -13.78 17.80
N LEU A 382 10.42 -13.05 17.52
CA LEU A 382 11.55 -12.89 18.45
C LEU A 382 11.18 -12.20 19.77
N TYR A 383 10.13 -11.38 19.78
CA TYR A 383 9.70 -10.63 20.96
C TYR A 383 8.71 -11.40 21.84
N ILE A 384 8.49 -12.68 21.56
CA ILE A 384 7.57 -13.54 22.32
C ILE A 384 8.25 -14.80 22.82
N LEU A 385 7.78 -15.27 23.98
CA LEU A 385 7.99 -16.64 24.43
C LEU A 385 6.69 -17.42 24.28
N ARG A 386 6.74 -18.56 23.58
CA ARG A 386 5.63 -19.52 23.45
C ARG A 386 5.78 -20.57 24.55
N ASN A 387 4.83 -20.64 25.47
CA ASN A 387 4.83 -21.57 26.59
C ASN A 387 6.11 -21.51 27.45
N GLY A 388 6.73 -20.31 27.54
CA GLY A 388 7.98 -20.07 28.25
C GLY A 388 9.26 -20.37 27.48
N GLN A 389 9.16 -20.78 26.22
CA GLN A 389 10.31 -21.05 25.34
C GLN A 389 10.38 -20.03 24.20
N LYS A 390 11.60 -19.76 23.72
CA LYS A 390 11.80 -18.95 22.52
C LYS A 390 11.18 -19.60 21.30
N VAL A 391 10.65 -18.75 20.43
CA VAL A 391 10.31 -19.13 19.06
C VAL A 391 11.60 -19.42 18.29
N LYS A 392 11.59 -20.48 17.46
CA LYS A 392 12.79 -20.89 16.71
C LYS A 392 13.11 -19.88 15.60
N SER A 393 14.38 -19.75 15.24
CA SER A 393 14.82 -18.90 14.12
C SER A 393 14.12 -19.27 12.80
N THR A 394 13.87 -20.55 12.56
CA THR A 394 13.14 -21.06 11.38
C THR A 394 11.68 -20.63 11.32
N GLU A 395 11.11 -20.17 12.43
CA GLU A 395 9.73 -19.71 12.51
C GLU A 395 9.64 -18.19 12.18
N ILE A 396 10.76 -17.48 12.02
CA ILE A 396 10.78 -16.05 11.70
C ILE A 396 10.98 -15.86 10.19
N ALA A 397 10.13 -15.02 9.58
CA ALA A 397 10.36 -14.54 8.23
C ALA A 397 11.33 -13.36 8.29
N ILE A 398 12.43 -13.48 7.54
CA ILE A 398 13.23 -12.34 7.16
C ILE A 398 12.64 -11.85 5.85
N ALA A 399 12.38 -10.56 5.74
CA ALA A 399 11.95 -10.01 4.48
C ALA A 399 13.06 -10.21 3.44
N THR A 400 12.85 -11.12 2.51
CA THR A 400 13.76 -11.40 1.40
C THR A 400 13.01 -11.19 0.10
N VAL A 401 13.64 -10.45 -0.82
CA VAL A 401 13.19 -10.40 -2.22
C VAL A 401 13.81 -11.61 -2.90
N ALA A 402 12.97 -12.58 -3.31
CA ALA A 402 13.41 -13.69 -4.13
C ALA A 402 13.67 -13.18 -5.55
N PHE A 403 14.93 -13.23 -5.99
CA PHE A 403 15.27 -13.07 -7.40
C PHE A 403 14.98 -14.40 -8.09
N THR A 404 13.90 -14.49 -8.87
CA THR A 404 13.75 -15.58 -9.84
C THR A 404 14.70 -15.31 -10.99
N ASN A 405 15.91 -15.88 -10.92
CA ASN A 405 16.73 -16.05 -12.12
C ASN A 405 15.99 -17.04 -13.03
N HIS A 406 15.35 -16.55 -14.09
CA HIS A 406 15.03 -17.40 -15.22
C HIS A 406 16.35 -17.73 -15.92
N ALA A 407 17.04 -18.74 -15.42
CA ALA A 407 18.07 -19.44 -16.17
C ALA A 407 17.36 -20.43 -17.10
N GLU A 408 17.45 -20.12 -18.39
CA GLU A 408 17.56 -21.05 -19.54
C GLU A 408 16.75 -22.36 -19.49
N THR A 409 15.73 -22.43 -20.34
CA THR A 409 15.46 -23.61 -21.18
C THR A 409 15.17 -23.19 -22.60
#